data_AF-A0AAU5MD73-F1
#
_entry.id   AF-A0AAU5MD73-F1
#
_cell.length_a   1.000
_cell.length_b   1.000
_cell.length_c   1.000
_cell.angle_alpha   90.00
_cell.angle_beta   90.00
_cell.angle_gamma   90.00
#
_symmetry.space_group_name_H-M   'P 1'
#
loop_
_entity.id
_entity.type
_entity.pdbx_description
1 polymer ?
#
loop_
_entity_poly.entity_id
_entity_poly.type
_entity_poly.pdbx_seq_one_letter_code
_entity_poly.pdbx_strand_id
1 'polypeptide(L)'
;MNPTDEIDDLLTRAGARWRADQDAPPEPDLEYLLTGGRKPRRWVPALAAASVAVVAAGVIAVLPNQQDQPQSANNPPQSFAQGNHQPNDELLVSPGGKVQVSGRIIAVPGKTPVFCAPLSETAIGYPPGKEPAPSCPDDFAVKLNGLDLDQITGMTTIKGVRTGSAAVTGIWRDGAIDVQQQSKPITPVDSGLPKLPCAAPAGGWPSKPSNIYSTPVRAFLAANAGQVYGPITFYPNGRSRNAPVVMMLGVAHGDVAAVRAAFEKVYSGNLCAIPVLMSEADSDRVREALDQIVTKQDLGVYQSGGAGMMGGPAPISMLVYTEQVKDALAPVGLDLLDIQPDVRPVS
;
A
#
# COMPACT_ATOMS: atom_id res chain seq x y z
N MET A 1 -15.06 -25.28 39.97
CA MET A 1 -14.60 -25.85 38.69
C MET A 1 -15.12 -24.93 37.61
N ASN A 2 -14.23 -24.28 36.85
CA ASN A 2 -14.64 -23.31 35.85
C ASN A 2 -15.01 -24.04 34.56
N PRO A 3 -16.17 -23.74 33.96
CA PRO A 3 -16.65 -24.42 32.75
C PRO A 3 -15.76 -24.20 31.51
N THR A 4 -14.77 -23.31 31.58
CA THR A 4 -13.76 -23.09 30.52
C THR A 4 -12.77 -24.25 30.40
N ASP A 5 -12.46 -24.95 31.50
CA ASP A 5 -11.42 -25.99 31.51
C ASP A 5 -11.84 -27.26 30.76
N GLU A 6 -13.14 -27.58 30.74
CA GLU A 6 -13.66 -28.76 30.03
C GLU A 6 -13.60 -28.63 28.51
N ILE A 7 -13.82 -27.42 27.98
CA ILE A 7 -13.77 -27.15 26.54
C ILE A 7 -12.31 -27.21 26.07
N ASP A 8 -11.38 -26.64 26.82
CA ASP A 8 -9.95 -26.68 26.49
C ASP A 8 -9.40 -28.10 26.52
N ASP A 9 -9.83 -28.92 27.49
CA ASP A 9 -9.47 -30.35 27.55
C ASP A 9 -10.09 -31.16 26.40
N LEU A 10 -11.29 -30.79 25.93
CA LEU A 10 -11.93 -31.40 24.77
C LEU A 10 -11.19 -31.06 23.49
N LEU A 11 -10.86 -29.78 23.28
CA LEU A 11 -10.12 -29.30 22.11
C LEU A 11 -8.70 -29.88 22.07
N THR A 12 -8.04 -29.96 23.21
CA THR A 12 -6.71 -30.56 23.33
C THR A 12 -6.72 -32.04 22.96
N ARG A 13 -7.70 -32.81 23.45
CA ARG A 13 -7.86 -34.23 23.10
C ARG A 13 -8.25 -34.44 21.64
N ALA A 14 -9.13 -33.60 21.10
CA ALA A 14 -9.52 -33.66 19.69
C ALA A 14 -8.32 -33.35 18.77
N GLY A 15 -7.52 -32.34 19.10
CA GLY A 15 -6.30 -32.02 18.37
C GLY A 15 -5.24 -33.11 18.44
N ALA A 16 -5.11 -33.79 19.59
CA ALA A 16 -4.21 -34.92 19.74
C ALA A 16 -4.62 -36.12 18.87
N ARG A 17 -5.92 -36.47 18.84
CA ARG A 17 -6.43 -37.53 17.95
C ARG A 17 -6.26 -37.17 16.48
N TRP A 18 -6.61 -35.95 16.09
CA TRP A 18 -6.47 -35.52 14.71
C TRP A 18 -5.03 -35.66 14.19
N ARG A 19 -4.01 -35.32 15.00
CA ARG A 19 -2.60 -35.52 14.64
C ARG A 19 -2.18 -36.99 14.58
N ALA A 20 -2.75 -37.84 15.43
CA ALA A 20 -2.48 -39.28 15.43
C ALA A 20 -3.12 -40.00 14.23
N ASP A 21 -4.25 -39.49 13.75
CA ASP A 21 -4.98 -40.03 12.60
C ASP A 21 -4.48 -39.48 11.25
N GLN A 22 -3.51 -38.55 11.25
CA GLN A 22 -2.85 -38.16 9.99
C GLN A 22 -1.90 -39.28 9.57
N ASP A 23 -2.02 -39.72 8.32
CA ASP A 23 -1.00 -40.55 7.70
C ASP A 23 0.35 -39.84 7.78
N ALA A 24 1.42 -40.60 8.06
CA ALA A 24 2.76 -40.03 8.08
C ALA A 24 3.00 -39.29 6.75
N PRO A 25 3.47 -38.03 6.80
CA PRO A 25 3.73 -37.29 5.59
C PRO A 25 4.65 -38.14 4.70
N PRO A 26 4.39 -38.22 3.39
CA PRO A 26 5.23 -39.00 2.50
C PRO A 26 6.68 -38.57 2.73
N GLU A 27 7.56 -39.54 2.95
CA GLU A 27 8.97 -39.23 3.16
C GLU A 27 9.43 -38.39 1.98
N PRO A 28 10.02 -37.20 2.24
CA PRO A 28 10.52 -36.38 1.17
C PRO A 28 11.47 -37.23 0.34
N ASP A 29 11.26 -37.29 -0.97
CA ASP A 29 12.12 -38.02 -1.89
C ASP A 29 13.48 -37.31 -1.92
N LEU A 30 14.33 -37.68 -0.95
CA LEU A 30 15.67 -37.14 -0.76
C LEU A 30 16.54 -37.44 -1.97
N GLU A 31 16.27 -38.54 -2.70
CA GLU A 31 16.97 -38.82 -3.95
C GLU A 31 16.62 -37.81 -5.03
N TYR A 32 15.35 -37.44 -5.19
CA TYR A 32 14.94 -36.40 -6.14
C TYR A 32 15.54 -35.03 -5.79
N LEU A 33 15.55 -34.68 -4.49
CA LEU A 33 16.10 -33.40 -4.00
C LEU A 33 17.62 -33.32 -4.12
N LEU A 34 18.35 -34.42 -3.90
CA LEU A 34 19.81 -34.44 -3.99
C LEU A 34 20.31 -34.60 -5.43
N THR A 35 19.55 -35.24 -6.31
CA THR A 35 19.99 -35.54 -7.70
C THR A 35 19.37 -34.64 -8.76
N GLY A 36 18.40 -33.79 -8.41
CA GLY A 36 17.84 -32.76 -9.30
C GLY A 36 17.35 -33.30 -10.64
N GLY A 37 16.83 -34.54 -10.67
CA GLY A 37 16.25 -35.17 -11.86
C GLY A 37 17.20 -35.30 -13.07
N ARG A 38 18.51 -35.14 -12.91
CA ARG A 38 19.48 -35.24 -14.02
C ARG A 38 20.39 -36.46 -13.84
N LYS A 39 20.22 -37.44 -14.73
CA LYS A 39 21.09 -38.62 -14.84
C LYS A 39 22.58 -38.21 -14.92
N PRO A 40 23.46 -38.70 -14.03
CA PRO A 40 24.87 -38.31 -14.01
C PRO A 40 25.65 -39.03 -15.11
N ARG A 41 26.32 -38.26 -15.97
CA ARG A 41 27.35 -38.78 -16.88
C ARG A 41 28.68 -38.78 -16.11
N ARG A 42 29.07 -39.97 -15.65
CA ARG A 42 30.32 -40.24 -14.90
C ARG A 42 31.54 -39.71 -15.66
N TRP A 43 32.33 -38.84 -15.03
CA TRP A 43 33.78 -38.72 -15.21
C TRP A 43 34.39 -38.29 -13.86
N VAL A 44 35.25 -39.15 -13.31
CA VAL A 44 36.16 -38.95 -12.15
C VAL A 44 37.43 -39.71 -12.58
N PRO A 45 38.66 -39.16 -12.45
CA PRO A 45 39.28 -39.07 -11.13
C PRO A 45 40.27 -37.94 -10.80
N ALA A 46 40.20 -37.58 -9.50
CA ALA A 46 41.27 -37.47 -8.49
C ALA A 46 42.34 -36.35 -8.51
N LEU A 47 42.51 -35.81 -7.29
CA LEU A 47 43.68 -35.19 -6.60
C LEU A 47 43.37 -33.75 -6.17
N ALA A 48 43.88 -33.17 -5.08
CA ALA A 48 44.40 -33.62 -3.79
C ALA A 48 44.54 -32.35 -2.91
N ALA A 49 44.35 -32.51 -1.60
CA ALA A 49 45.02 -31.81 -0.49
C ALA A 49 44.95 -30.27 -0.28
N ALA A 50 44.82 -29.94 1.01
CA ALA A 50 45.42 -28.83 1.76
C ALA A 50 44.79 -27.42 1.74
N SER A 51 44.06 -27.15 2.84
CA SER A 51 44.29 -26.07 3.82
C SER A 51 44.73 -24.68 3.35
N VAL A 52 44.00 -23.64 3.74
CA VAL A 52 44.41 -22.58 4.71
C VAL A 52 43.16 -21.77 5.09
N ALA A 53 42.82 -21.75 6.38
CA ALA A 53 41.90 -20.77 6.95
C ALA A 53 42.69 -19.48 7.24
N VAL A 54 42.34 -18.38 6.57
CA VAL A 54 42.83 -17.05 6.92
C VAL A 54 41.76 -16.38 7.76
N VAL A 55 42.03 -16.29 9.06
CA VAL A 55 41.32 -15.40 9.99
C VAL A 55 41.81 -13.99 9.68
N ALA A 56 41.01 -13.22 8.94
CA ALA A 56 41.22 -11.78 8.81
C ALA A 56 40.60 -11.10 10.04
N ALA A 57 41.46 -10.82 11.04
CA ALA A 57 41.17 -9.86 12.08
C ALA A 57 41.11 -8.45 11.44
N GLY A 58 39.89 -8.02 11.11
CA GLY A 58 39.61 -6.67 10.66
C GLY A 58 39.65 -5.71 11.84
N VAL A 59 40.67 -4.85 11.84
CA VAL A 59 40.92 -3.73 12.75
C VAL A 59 39.65 -2.90 12.93
N ILE A 60 39.17 -2.79 14.17
CA ILE A 60 38.23 -1.74 14.58
C ILE A 60 39.00 -0.42 14.49
N ALA A 61 38.81 0.32 13.40
CA ALA A 61 39.18 1.71 13.35
C ALA A 61 38.24 2.47 14.30
N VAL A 62 38.77 2.81 15.47
CA VAL A 62 38.18 3.78 16.39
C VAL A 62 38.04 5.09 15.63
N LEU A 63 36.81 5.43 15.23
CA LEU A 63 36.48 6.77 14.77
C LEU A 63 36.68 7.73 15.94
N PRO A 64 37.41 8.85 15.77
CA PRO A 64 37.54 9.85 16.82
C PRO A 64 36.18 10.47 17.09
N ASN A 65 35.84 10.55 18.38
CA ASN A 65 34.80 11.41 18.93
C ASN A 65 34.91 12.81 18.30
N GLN A 66 33.99 13.16 17.42
CA GLN A 66 33.63 14.56 17.16
C GLN A 66 32.56 14.95 18.18
N GLN A 67 33.00 15.18 19.41
CA GLN A 67 32.37 16.18 20.26
C GLN A 67 32.95 17.54 19.85
N ASP A 68 32.08 18.55 19.87
CA ASP A 68 32.36 19.98 19.66
C ASP A 68 32.37 20.47 18.20
N GLN A 69 31.22 20.42 17.55
CA GLN A 69 30.82 21.50 16.64
C GLN A 69 29.80 22.42 17.33
N PRO A 70 30.09 23.73 17.46
CA PRO A 70 29.14 24.68 18.00
C PRO A 70 27.90 24.76 17.11
N GLN A 71 26.74 24.68 17.76
CA GLN A 71 25.43 24.94 17.18
C GLN A 71 25.42 26.34 16.57
N SER A 72 25.59 26.43 15.26
CA SER A 72 25.16 27.59 14.47
C SER A 72 23.63 27.59 14.41
N ALA A 73 23.01 28.04 15.51
CA ALA A 73 21.67 28.60 15.48
C ALA A 73 21.74 29.91 14.68
N ASN A 74 21.37 29.87 13.40
CA ASN A 74 20.86 31.00 12.60
C ASN A 74 20.74 30.63 11.10
N ASN A 75 19.96 29.60 10.79
CA ASN A 75 19.27 29.59 9.50
C ASN A 75 17.92 30.29 9.71
N PRO A 76 17.66 31.46 9.08
CA PRO A 76 16.34 32.05 9.14
C PRO A 76 15.35 31.05 8.52
N PRO A 77 14.15 30.87 9.12
CA PRO A 77 13.12 30.07 8.50
C PRO A 77 12.88 30.65 7.10
N GLN A 78 13.06 29.84 6.06
CA GLN A 78 12.57 30.18 4.73
C GLN A 78 11.05 30.26 4.86
N SER A 79 10.59 31.50 5.03
CA SER A 79 9.18 31.85 5.06
C SER A 79 8.63 31.65 3.66
N PHE A 80 8.18 30.43 3.37
CA PHE A 80 7.23 30.20 2.30
C PHE A 80 5.92 30.88 2.72
N ALA A 81 5.78 32.15 2.37
CA ALA A 81 4.50 32.85 2.38
C ALA A 81 3.65 32.31 1.23
N GLN A 82 3.23 31.05 1.34
CA GLN A 82 2.07 30.51 0.66
C GLN A 82 0.86 30.84 1.53
N GLY A 83 -0.14 31.50 0.97
CA GLY A 83 -1.37 31.84 1.70
C GLY A 83 -1.93 30.61 2.41
N ASN A 84 -2.60 30.81 3.54
CA ASN A 84 -3.09 29.80 4.50
C ASN A 84 -4.02 28.68 3.94
N HIS A 85 -4.06 28.41 2.63
CA HIS A 85 -4.63 27.17 2.12
C HIS A 85 -3.77 26.01 2.59
N GLN A 86 -4.33 25.20 3.48
CA GLN A 86 -3.73 23.91 3.78
C GLN A 86 -3.97 22.99 2.57
N PRO A 87 -3.02 22.08 2.28
CA PRO A 87 -3.26 21.06 1.27
C PRO A 87 -4.56 20.31 1.60
N ASN A 88 -5.39 20.06 0.57
CA ASN A 88 -6.66 19.32 0.61
C ASN A 88 -7.90 20.07 1.13
N ASP A 89 -7.82 21.38 1.41
CA ASP A 89 -8.99 22.16 1.83
C ASP A 89 -10.11 22.16 0.77
N GLU A 90 -9.76 22.01 -0.51
CA GLU A 90 -10.72 21.87 -1.62
C GLU A 90 -11.56 20.57 -1.57
N LEU A 91 -11.10 19.57 -0.82
CA LEU A 91 -11.79 18.28 -0.65
C LEU A 91 -12.73 18.28 0.56
N LEU A 92 -12.69 19.33 1.38
CA LEU A 92 -13.43 19.41 2.64
C LEU A 92 -14.94 19.54 2.39
N VAL A 93 -15.70 18.59 2.92
CA VAL A 93 -17.16 18.59 2.83
C VAL A 93 -17.76 19.27 4.06
N SER A 94 -18.52 20.34 3.81
CA SER A 94 -19.26 21.07 4.84
C SER A 94 -20.76 20.74 4.80
N PRO A 95 -21.48 20.77 5.95
CA PRO A 95 -22.93 20.67 5.98
C PRO A 95 -23.60 21.72 5.09
N GLY A 96 -24.60 21.31 4.30
CA GLY A 96 -25.27 22.15 3.31
C GLY A 96 -24.47 22.37 2.02
N GLY A 97 -23.22 21.89 1.95
CA GLY A 97 -22.40 21.94 0.76
C GLY A 97 -22.94 21.04 -0.35
N LYS A 98 -22.70 21.44 -1.60
CA LYS A 98 -23.01 20.61 -2.76
C LYS A 98 -21.91 19.55 -2.92
N VAL A 99 -22.31 18.30 -3.03
CA VAL A 99 -21.39 17.16 -3.14
C VAL A 99 -21.77 16.23 -4.27
N GLN A 100 -20.80 15.44 -4.70
CA GLN A 100 -20.95 14.36 -5.67
C GLN A 100 -20.34 13.07 -5.10
N VAL A 101 -21.00 11.95 -5.39
CA VAL A 101 -20.47 10.61 -5.15
C VAL A 101 -20.83 9.70 -6.31
N SER A 102 -19.99 8.71 -6.60
CA SER A 102 -20.21 7.76 -7.69
C SER A 102 -19.75 6.37 -7.30
N GLY A 103 -20.61 5.37 -7.50
CA GLY A 103 -20.26 3.98 -7.27
C GLY A 103 -21.48 3.11 -6.96
N ARG A 104 -21.29 2.15 -6.04
CA ARG A 104 -22.27 1.11 -5.74
C ARG A 104 -23.43 1.67 -4.92
N ILE A 105 -24.65 1.39 -5.37
CA ILE A 105 -25.89 1.72 -4.68
C ILE A 105 -26.54 0.43 -4.18
N ILE A 106 -26.99 0.43 -2.92
CA ILE A 106 -27.75 -0.66 -2.31
C ILE A 106 -29.11 -0.14 -1.85
N ALA A 107 -30.18 -0.80 -2.27
CA ALA A 107 -31.56 -0.48 -1.94
C ALA A 107 -32.24 -1.70 -1.30
N VAL A 108 -32.34 -1.66 0.03
CA VAL A 108 -33.07 -2.66 0.83
C VAL A 108 -34.56 -2.26 0.89
N PRO A 109 -35.50 -3.19 0.69
CA PRO A 109 -36.94 -2.88 0.77
C PRO A 109 -37.31 -2.18 2.07
N GLY A 110 -38.07 -1.07 1.97
CA GLY A 110 -38.52 -0.29 3.12
C GLY A 110 -37.46 0.59 3.79
N LYS A 111 -36.22 0.64 3.26
CA LYS A 111 -35.15 1.52 3.74
C LYS A 111 -34.77 2.55 2.67
N THR A 112 -34.21 3.67 3.09
CA THR A 112 -33.60 4.64 2.16
C THR A 112 -32.42 3.97 1.43
N PRO A 113 -32.33 4.11 0.09
CA PRO A 113 -31.17 3.64 -0.65
C PRO A 113 -29.88 4.31 -0.17
N VAL A 114 -28.76 3.59 -0.26
CA VAL A 114 -27.45 4.09 0.17
C VAL A 114 -26.41 3.97 -0.94
N PHE A 115 -25.51 4.95 -1.03
CA PHE A 115 -24.20 4.73 -1.62
C PHE A 115 -23.34 3.95 -0.62
N CYS A 116 -22.56 2.99 -1.11
CA CYS A 116 -21.65 2.21 -0.29
C CYS A 116 -20.20 2.42 -0.74
N ALA A 117 -19.32 2.75 0.21
CA ALA A 117 -17.89 2.84 -0.03
C ALA A 117 -17.35 1.54 -0.66
N PRO A 118 -16.30 1.60 -1.51
CA PRO A 118 -15.69 0.45 -2.16
C PRO A 118 -14.79 -0.31 -1.18
N LEU A 119 -15.39 -0.85 -0.11
CA LEU A 119 -14.67 -1.63 0.89
C LEU A 119 -14.02 -2.87 0.27
N SER A 120 -12.87 -3.27 0.83
CA SER A 120 -12.22 -4.52 0.43
C SER A 120 -13.11 -5.72 0.80
N GLU A 121 -13.62 -6.41 -0.22
CA GLU A 121 -14.40 -7.62 -0.06
C GLU A 121 -13.53 -8.84 -0.36
N THR A 122 -13.64 -9.89 0.45
CA THR A 122 -13.00 -11.17 0.12
C THR A 122 -13.66 -11.70 -1.15
N ALA A 123 -12.86 -11.96 -2.19
CA ALA A 123 -13.35 -12.52 -3.45
C ALA A 123 -13.78 -13.99 -3.26
N ILE A 124 -14.98 -14.19 -2.72
CA ILE A 124 -15.58 -15.51 -2.51
C ILE A 124 -16.45 -15.84 -3.72
N GLY A 125 -16.09 -16.90 -4.45
CA GLY A 125 -16.92 -17.45 -5.50
C GLY A 125 -18.11 -18.19 -4.88
N TYR A 126 -19.32 -17.64 -5.04
CA TYR A 126 -20.55 -18.33 -4.67
C TYR A 126 -21.10 -19.08 -5.89
N PRO A 127 -21.67 -20.28 -5.70
CA PRO A 127 -22.49 -20.90 -6.76
C PRO A 127 -23.64 -19.97 -7.16
N PRO A 128 -24.08 -19.99 -8.44
CA PRO A 128 -25.18 -19.16 -8.90
C PRO A 128 -26.42 -19.28 -8.01
N GLY A 129 -26.95 -18.13 -7.54
CA GLY A 129 -28.12 -18.06 -6.66
C GLY A 129 -27.83 -18.32 -5.18
N LYS A 130 -26.57 -18.56 -4.80
CA LYS A 130 -26.13 -18.73 -3.40
C LYS A 130 -25.40 -17.50 -2.85
N GLU A 131 -25.30 -16.43 -3.63
CA GLU A 131 -24.69 -15.18 -3.22
C GLU A 131 -25.39 -14.62 -1.96
N PRO A 132 -24.65 -14.05 -1.00
CA PRO A 132 -25.25 -13.30 0.10
C PRO A 132 -26.01 -12.08 -0.44
N ALA A 133 -26.97 -11.58 0.35
CA ALA A 133 -27.61 -10.31 0.00
C ALA A 133 -26.55 -9.20 0.07
N PRO A 134 -26.47 -8.30 -0.93
CA PRO A 134 -25.61 -7.12 -0.87
C PRO A 134 -25.90 -6.34 0.41
N SER A 135 -24.84 -5.89 1.08
CA SER A 135 -24.94 -5.10 2.30
C SER A 135 -23.87 -4.02 2.32
N CYS A 136 -24.13 -2.96 3.07
CA CYS A 136 -23.15 -1.94 3.38
C CYS A 136 -23.14 -1.74 4.89
N PRO A 137 -21.98 -1.73 5.57
CA PRO A 137 -21.90 -1.30 6.96
C PRO A 137 -22.38 0.15 7.08
N ASP A 138 -23.11 0.47 8.15
CA ASP A 138 -23.71 1.79 8.32
C ASP A 138 -22.66 2.91 8.37
N ASP A 139 -21.47 2.64 8.94
CA ASP A 139 -20.36 3.60 9.02
C ASP A 139 -19.74 3.96 7.66
N PHE A 140 -19.99 3.14 6.64
CA PHE A 140 -19.48 3.31 5.27
C PHE A 140 -20.61 3.52 4.24
N ALA A 141 -21.80 3.88 4.73
CA ALA A 141 -22.99 4.11 3.92
C ALA A 141 -23.40 5.59 3.93
N VAL A 142 -23.74 6.13 2.76
CA VAL A 142 -24.33 7.46 2.62
C VAL A 142 -25.78 7.32 2.18
N LYS A 143 -26.71 7.86 2.95
CA LYS A 143 -28.15 7.83 2.61
C LYS A 143 -28.42 8.73 1.42
N LEU A 144 -29.23 8.27 0.47
CA LEU A 144 -29.55 9.00 -0.76
C LEU A 144 -31.05 9.33 -0.78
N ASN A 145 -31.41 10.51 -0.29
CA ASN A 145 -32.79 10.96 -0.24
C ASN A 145 -33.25 11.42 -1.63
N GLY A 146 -34.37 10.91 -2.11
CA GLY A 146 -34.90 11.26 -3.45
C GLY A 146 -34.22 10.55 -4.62
N LEU A 147 -33.44 9.50 -4.36
CA LEU A 147 -32.83 8.68 -5.41
C LEU A 147 -33.89 7.95 -6.26
N ASP A 148 -33.74 8.00 -7.58
CA ASP A 148 -34.58 7.25 -8.51
C ASP A 148 -33.94 5.89 -8.84
N LEU A 149 -34.56 4.82 -8.35
CA LEU A 149 -34.05 3.45 -8.53
C LEU A 149 -34.12 2.95 -9.98
N ASP A 150 -34.93 3.58 -10.82
CA ASP A 150 -35.12 3.16 -12.21
C ASP A 150 -34.06 3.79 -13.14
N GLN A 151 -33.32 4.77 -12.65
CA GLN A 151 -32.18 5.39 -13.33
C GLN A 151 -30.81 4.79 -12.93
N ILE A 152 -30.79 3.74 -12.11
CA ILE A 152 -29.53 3.09 -11.67
C ILE A 152 -29.04 2.14 -12.77
N THR A 153 -27.75 2.27 -13.12
CA THR A 153 -27.11 1.43 -14.14
C THR A 153 -26.80 0.04 -13.57
N GLY A 154 -27.04 -1.01 -14.36
CA GLY A 154 -26.68 -2.38 -13.98
C GLY A 154 -27.49 -2.92 -12.79
N MET A 155 -28.72 -2.45 -12.60
CA MET A 155 -29.57 -2.86 -11.50
C MET A 155 -29.85 -4.38 -11.53
N THR A 156 -29.58 -5.04 -10.41
CA THR A 156 -29.88 -6.47 -10.18
C THR A 156 -30.56 -6.64 -8.82
N THR A 157 -31.25 -7.76 -8.62
CA THR A 157 -31.89 -8.10 -7.34
C THR A 157 -31.32 -9.41 -6.82
N ILE A 158 -30.74 -9.38 -5.62
CA ILE A 158 -30.18 -10.55 -4.95
C ILE A 158 -30.85 -10.66 -3.58
N LYS A 159 -31.58 -11.76 -3.34
CA LYS A 159 -32.32 -12.00 -2.09
C LYS A 159 -33.22 -10.80 -1.68
N GLY A 160 -33.88 -10.18 -2.65
CA GLY A 160 -34.78 -9.05 -2.44
C GLY A 160 -34.09 -7.68 -2.28
N VAL A 161 -32.76 -7.62 -2.25
CA VAL A 161 -32.00 -6.37 -2.20
C VAL A 161 -31.61 -5.97 -3.63
N ARG A 162 -31.95 -4.73 -4.00
CA ARG A 162 -31.58 -4.13 -5.28
C ARG A 162 -30.18 -3.53 -5.18
N THR A 163 -29.31 -3.84 -6.14
CA THR A 163 -27.95 -3.29 -6.21
C THR A 163 -27.60 -2.89 -7.64
N GLY A 164 -26.86 -1.80 -7.79
CA GLY A 164 -26.37 -1.32 -9.08
C GLY A 164 -25.36 -0.19 -8.88
N SER A 165 -25.19 0.68 -9.86
CA SER A 165 -24.30 1.84 -9.73
C SER A 165 -24.90 3.11 -10.33
N ALA A 166 -24.60 4.24 -9.71
CA ALA A 166 -24.96 5.56 -10.21
C ALA A 166 -23.91 6.60 -9.77
N ALA A 167 -23.90 7.74 -10.45
CA ALA A 167 -23.32 8.97 -9.92
C ALA A 167 -24.46 9.90 -9.47
N VAL A 168 -24.31 10.51 -8.31
CA VAL A 168 -25.32 11.38 -7.72
C VAL A 168 -24.69 12.69 -7.30
N THR A 169 -25.44 13.77 -7.42
CA THR A 169 -25.04 15.10 -6.95
C THR A 169 -26.20 15.72 -6.19
N GLY A 170 -25.89 16.34 -5.06
CA GLY A 170 -26.91 16.82 -4.14
C GLY A 170 -26.34 17.65 -3.01
N ILE A 171 -27.15 17.88 -1.99
CA ILE A 171 -26.75 18.65 -0.81
C ILE A 171 -26.41 17.71 0.34
N TRP A 172 -25.24 17.88 0.93
CA TRP A 172 -24.78 17.09 2.07
C TRP A 172 -25.47 17.51 3.37
N ARG A 173 -26.03 16.55 4.10
CA ARG A 173 -26.61 16.74 5.43
C ARG A 173 -26.40 15.48 6.28
N ASP A 174 -25.57 15.58 7.31
CA ASP A 174 -25.46 14.57 8.38
C ASP A 174 -25.35 13.11 7.88
N GLY A 175 -24.42 12.83 6.96
CA GLY A 175 -24.23 11.49 6.40
C GLY A 175 -25.24 11.11 5.29
N ALA A 176 -26.03 12.07 4.83
CA ALA A 176 -26.98 11.91 3.74
C ALA A 176 -26.76 12.92 2.62
N ILE A 177 -27.19 12.55 1.42
CA ILE A 177 -27.26 13.42 0.25
C ILE A 177 -28.73 13.58 -0.12
N ASP A 178 -29.22 14.82 -0.11
CA ASP A 178 -30.47 15.18 -0.75
C ASP A 178 -30.22 15.26 -2.26
N VAL A 179 -30.57 14.19 -2.97
CA VAL A 179 -30.22 14.00 -4.38
C VAL A 179 -30.94 15.05 -5.24
N GLN A 180 -30.17 15.80 -6.02
CA GLN A 180 -30.68 16.79 -6.98
C GLN A 180 -30.49 16.34 -8.42
N GLN A 181 -29.42 15.58 -8.67
CA GLN A 181 -29.07 15.08 -10.00
C GLN A 181 -28.57 13.64 -9.89
N GLN A 182 -28.95 12.82 -10.86
CA GLN A 182 -28.50 11.45 -11.00
C GLN A 182 -28.01 11.23 -12.45
N SER A 183 -26.93 10.49 -12.59
CA SER A 183 -26.37 10.14 -13.89
C SER A 183 -25.71 8.76 -13.85
N LYS A 184 -25.14 8.33 -14.98
CA LYS A 184 -24.37 7.09 -15.05
C LYS A 184 -23.15 7.18 -14.13
N PRO A 185 -22.68 6.04 -13.57
CA PRO A 185 -21.45 6.02 -12.79
C PRO A 185 -20.30 6.70 -13.50
N ILE A 186 -19.53 7.50 -12.76
CA ILE A 186 -18.27 8.04 -13.20
C ILE A 186 -17.27 6.90 -13.21
N THR A 187 -16.75 6.56 -14.39
CA THR A 187 -15.66 5.61 -14.54
C THR A 187 -14.38 6.30 -14.05
N PRO A 188 -13.70 5.77 -13.00
CA PRO A 188 -12.40 6.28 -12.62
C PRO A 188 -11.45 6.21 -13.81
N VAL A 189 -10.71 7.28 -14.06
CA VAL A 189 -9.65 7.25 -15.06
C VAL A 189 -8.51 6.45 -14.47
N ASP A 190 -8.23 5.28 -15.06
CA ASP A 190 -7.02 4.54 -14.72
C ASP A 190 -5.80 5.39 -15.09
N SER A 191 -5.10 5.88 -14.07
CA SER A 191 -3.85 6.64 -14.25
C SER A 191 -2.72 5.74 -14.77
N GLY A 192 -2.93 4.43 -14.79
CA GLY A 192 -1.93 3.43 -15.07
C GLY A 192 -0.86 3.39 -13.98
N LEU A 193 0.12 2.51 -14.18
CA LEU A 193 1.35 2.56 -13.39
C LEU A 193 2.12 3.83 -13.76
N PRO A 194 2.65 4.57 -12.78
CA PRO A 194 3.46 5.75 -13.08
C PRO A 194 4.67 5.34 -13.91
N LYS A 195 5.09 6.24 -14.79
CA LYS A 195 6.27 6.03 -15.64
C LYS A 195 7.54 6.21 -14.81
N LEU A 196 8.60 5.51 -15.20
CA LEU A 196 9.94 5.71 -14.62
C LEU A 196 10.34 7.19 -14.79
N PRO A 197 10.63 7.94 -13.70
CA PRO A 197 10.89 9.37 -13.82
C PRO A 197 12.22 9.72 -14.49
N CYS A 198 13.22 8.84 -14.40
CA CYS A 198 14.50 9.07 -15.07
C CYS A 198 14.38 8.86 -16.59
N ALA A 199 14.95 9.81 -17.34
CA ALA A 199 15.22 9.60 -18.76
C ALA A 199 16.17 8.41 -18.96
N ALA A 200 15.99 7.68 -20.05
CA ALA A 200 16.94 6.66 -20.44
C ALA A 200 18.29 7.30 -20.79
N PRO A 201 19.42 6.66 -20.45
CA PRO A 201 20.73 7.13 -20.89
C PRO A 201 20.84 7.08 -22.42
N ALA A 202 21.84 7.76 -22.99
CA ALA A 202 22.13 7.67 -24.42
C ALA A 202 22.35 6.20 -24.82
N GLY A 203 21.62 5.75 -25.85
CA GLY A 203 21.60 4.33 -26.27
C GLY A 203 20.56 3.46 -25.56
N GLY A 204 19.81 4.01 -24.61
CA GLY A 204 18.75 3.31 -23.87
C GLY A 204 19.26 2.54 -22.66
N TRP A 205 18.32 2.02 -21.86
CA TRP A 205 18.67 1.18 -20.71
C TRP A 205 19.23 -0.18 -21.19
N PRO A 206 20.46 -0.56 -20.79
CA PRO A 206 21.02 -1.85 -21.20
C PRO A 206 20.29 -3.00 -20.52
N SER A 207 20.16 -4.12 -21.24
CA SER A 207 19.68 -5.38 -20.66
C SER A 207 20.82 -6.03 -19.89
N LYS A 208 20.80 -5.93 -18.55
CA LYS A 208 21.82 -6.52 -17.68
C LYS A 208 21.21 -7.06 -16.37
N PRO A 209 21.86 -8.08 -15.75
CA PRO A 209 21.42 -8.59 -14.47
C PRO A 209 21.37 -7.51 -13.37
N SER A 210 20.48 -7.70 -12.40
CA SER A 210 20.39 -6.89 -11.19
C SER A 210 20.78 -7.74 -9.97
N ASN A 211 21.63 -7.22 -9.09
CA ASN A 211 21.99 -7.87 -7.83
C ASN A 211 21.17 -7.35 -6.64
N ILE A 212 19.95 -6.82 -6.87
CA ILE A 212 19.17 -6.11 -5.85
C ILE A 212 18.92 -6.93 -4.57
N TYR A 213 18.85 -8.25 -4.68
CA TYR A 213 18.64 -9.15 -3.55
C TYR A 213 19.93 -9.57 -2.81
N SER A 214 21.08 -9.05 -3.21
CA SER A 214 22.36 -9.37 -2.58
C SER A 214 22.43 -8.82 -1.15
N THR A 215 23.19 -9.48 -0.28
CA THR A 215 23.39 -9.05 1.11
C THR A 215 23.96 -7.63 1.24
N PRO A 216 24.97 -7.21 0.46
CA PRO A 216 25.47 -5.82 0.53
C PRO A 216 24.42 -4.77 0.18
N VAL A 217 23.57 -5.02 -0.82
CA VAL A 217 22.48 -4.11 -1.19
C VAL A 217 21.45 -4.00 -0.06
N ARG A 218 20.99 -5.13 0.49
CA ARG A 218 20.04 -5.12 1.61
C ARG A 218 20.60 -4.40 2.84
N ALA A 219 21.88 -4.62 3.16
CA ALA A 219 22.54 -3.94 4.27
C ALA A 219 22.62 -2.42 4.06
N PHE A 220 22.92 -1.97 2.84
CA PHE A 220 22.91 -0.55 2.50
C PHE A 220 21.51 0.06 2.69
N LEU A 221 20.47 -0.57 2.15
CA LEU A 221 19.10 -0.07 2.24
C LEU A 221 18.64 0.04 3.70
N ALA A 222 18.87 -1.00 4.51
CA ALA A 222 18.53 -0.99 5.92
C ALA A 222 19.28 0.10 6.71
N ALA A 223 20.58 0.27 6.46
CA ALA A 223 21.39 1.30 7.12
C ALA A 223 20.98 2.74 6.72
N ASN A 224 20.30 2.91 5.59
CA ASN A 224 19.87 4.20 5.07
C ASN A 224 18.33 4.35 5.03
N ALA A 225 17.58 3.52 5.78
CA ALA A 225 16.12 3.52 5.75
C ALA A 225 15.49 4.89 6.12
N GLY A 226 16.19 5.70 6.92
CA GLY A 226 15.81 7.08 7.22
C GLY A 226 16.20 8.13 6.17
N GLN A 227 16.74 7.71 5.03
CA GLN A 227 17.16 8.60 3.92
C GLN A 227 16.57 8.17 2.58
N VAL A 228 16.42 6.87 2.35
CA VAL A 228 16.02 6.33 1.05
C VAL A 228 14.65 5.63 1.10
N TYR A 229 14.02 5.53 -0.07
CA TYR A 229 12.79 4.77 -0.31
C TYR A 229 12.96 3.81 -1.49
N GLY A 230 12.33 2.64 -1.42
CA GLY A 230 12.49 1.55 -2.38
C GLY A 230 13.58 0.55 -1.97
N PRO A 231 14.09 -0.26 -2.90
CA PRO A 231 14.10 -0.11 -4.36
C PRO A 231 12.81 -0.60 -5.03
N ILE A 232 12.35 0.11 -6.07
CA ILE A 232 11.17 -0.26 -6.85
C ILE A 232 11.58 -0.68 -8.26
N THR A 233 11.03 -1.79 -8.73
CA THR A 233 11.35 -2.36 -10.04
C THR A 233 10.47 -1.76 -11.14
N PHE A 234 11.09 -1.18 -12.16
CA PHE A 234 10.44 -0.68 -13.37
C PHE A 234 10.84 -1.48 -14.62
N TYR A 235 9.89 -1.58 -15.54
CA TYR A 235 10.00 -2.26 -16.84
C TYR A 235 9.70 -1.28 -17.98
N PRO A 236 10.56 -0.27 -18.23
CA PRO A 236 10.25 0.83 -19.15
C PRO A 236 9.96 0.38 -20.59
N ASN A 237 10.47 -0.78 -21.00
CA ASN A 237 10.26 -1.36 -22.33
C ASN A 237 9.51 -2.72 -22.26
N GLY A 238 8.66 -2.90 -21.25
CA GLY A 238 7.87 -4.12 -21.04
C GLY A 238 8.61 -5.23 -20.29
N ARG A 239 7.95 -6.39 -20.12
CA ARG A 239 8.41 -7.52 -19.28
C ARG A 239 9.02 -8.68 -20.06
N SER A 240 9.45 -8.44 -21.30
CA SER A 240 10.08 -9.51 -22.10
C SER A 240 11.43 -9.91 -21.50
N ARG A 241 11.90 -11.14 -21.78
CA ARG A 241 13.14 -11.69 -21.22
C ARG A 241 14.39 -10.81 -21.44
N ASN A 242 14.41 -10.05 -22.54
CA ASN A 242 15.52 -9.18 -22.90
C ASN A 242 15.24 -7.70 -22.59
N ALA A 243 14.08 -7.37 -22.04
CA ALA A 243 13.75 -6.00 -21.67
C ALA A 243 14.62 -5.53 -20.49
N PRO A 244 15.10 -4.28 -20.51
CA PRO A 244 15.82 -3.73 -19.38
C PRO A 244 14.94 -3.64 -18.14
N VAL A 245 15.51 -4.02 -17.01
CA VAL A 245 14.95 -3.79 -15.69
C VAL A 245 15.68 -2.60 -15.08
N VAL A 246 14.95 -1.64 -14.53
CA VAL A 246 15.51 -0.46 -13.85
C VAL A 246 15.03 -0.43 -12.42
N MET A 247 15.95 -0.31 -11.48
CA MET A 247 15.62 -0.09 -10.07
C MET A 247 15.54 1.41 -9.82
N MET A 248 14.42 1.87 -9.29
CA MET A 248 14.24 3.22 -8.80
C MET A 248 14.57 3.24 -7.30
N LEU A 249 15.41 4.19 -6.89
CA LEU A 249 15.76 4.47 -5.50
C LEU A 249 15.38 5.93 -5.21
N GLY A 250 14.42 6.13 -4.34
CA GLY A 250 14.05 7.45 -3.85
C GLY A 250 15.04 7.93 -2.79
N VAL A 251 15.37 9.21 -2.78
CA VAL A 251 16.15 9.88 -1.73
C VAL A 251 15.29 10.99 -1.15
N ALA A 252 14.80 10.80 0.07
CA ALA A 252 13.95 11.78 0.76
C ALA A 252 14.77 12.81 1.50
N HIS A 253 15.87 12.37 2.12
CA HIS A 253 16.76 13.20 2.93
C HIS A 253 18.19 13.07 2.42
N GLY A 254 18.86 14.21 2.21
CA GLY A 254 20.25 14.27 1.77
C GLY A 254 20.44 14.50 0.27
N ASP A 255 21.68 14.34 -0.19
CA ASP A 255 22.07 14.60 -1.58
C ASP A 255 21.85 13.36 -2.46
N VAL A 256 20.99 13.49 -3.48
CA VAL A 256 20.62 12.41 -4.40
C VAL A 256 21.86 11.83 -5.09
N ALA A 257 22.81 12.68 -5.50
CA ALA A 257 23.98 12.24 -6.25
C ALA A 257 24.97 11.47 -5.35
N ALA A 258 25.16 11.90 -4.10
CA ALA A 258 26.01 11.24 -3.11
C ALA A 258 25.44 9.87 -2.71
N VAL A 259 24.13 9.79 -2.44
CA VAL A 259 23.46 8.52 -2.12
C VAL A 259 23.54 7.57 -3.31
N ARG A 260 23.28 8.07 -4.52
CA ARG A 260 23.42 7.29 -5.75
C ARG A 260 24.83 6.72 -5.90
N ALA A 261 25.86 7.55 -5.78
CA ALA A 261 27.25 7.13 -5.91
C ALA A 261 27.65 6.12 -4.82
N ALA A 262 27.10 6.24 -3.61
CA ALA A 262 27.32 5.28 -2.54
C ALA A 262 26.62 3.94 -2.83
N PHE A 263 25.38 3.97 -3.31
CA PHE A 263 24.61 2.77 -3.65
C PHE A 263 25.22 2.00 -4.82
N GLU A 264 25.71 2.69 -5.86
CA GLU A 264 26.36 2.09 -7.03
C GLU A 264 27.65 1.32 -6.68
N LYS A 265 28.24 1.51 -5.48
CA LYS A 265 29.37 0.69 -5.00
C LYS A 265 28.97 -0.73 -4.60
N VAL A 266 27.71 -0.93 -4.21
CA VAL A 266 27.18 -2.25 -3.78
C VAL A 266 26.15 -2.81 -4.76
N TYR A 267 25.51 -1.95 -5.56
CA TYR A 267 24.49 -2.30 -6.52
C TYR A 267 25.04 -2.38 -7.95
N SER A 268 24.82 -3.51 -8.61
CA SER A 268 25.05 -3.72 -10.03
C SER A 268 23.71 -3.89 -10.75
N GLY A 269 23.36 -2.91 -11.59
CA GLY A 269 22.14 -2.94 -12.39
C GLY A 269 21.85 -1.57 -12.99
N ASN A 270 20.69 -1.40 -13.63
CA ASN A 270 20.22 -0.07 -14.02
C ASN A 270 19.61 0.61 -12.80
N LEU A 271 19.98 1.86 -12.56
CA LEU A 271 19.58 2.64 -11.41
C LEU A 271 18.99 3.97 -11.87
N CYS A 272 17.84 4.32 -11.30
CA CYS A 272 17.21 5.62 -11.36
C CYS A 272 17.13 6.15 -9.93
N ALA A 273 18.01 7.09 -9.56
CA ALA A 273 17.94 7.75 -8.26
C ALA A 273 17.25 9.11 -8.42
N ILE A 274 16.23 9.37 -7.59
CA ILE A 274 15.40 10.58 -7.69
C ILE A 274 15.10 11.14 -6.29
N PRO A 275 14.84 12.46 -6.15
CA PRO A 275 14.26 12.98 -4.92
C PRO A 275 12.84 12.45 -4.74
N VAL A 276 12.46 12.17 -3.49
CA VAL A 276 11.10 11.75 -3.11
C VAL A 276 10.65 12.47 -1.84
N LEU A 277 9.37 12.34 -1.47
CA LEU A 277 8.82 13.01 -0.29
C LEU A 277 9.20 12.27 1.01
N MET A 278 9.12 10.94 1.00
CA MET A 278 9.29 10.12 2.20
C MET A 278 10.36 9.06 2.01
N SER A 279 11.16 8.84 3.06
CA SER A 279 12.04 7.68 3.19
C SER A 279 11.25 6.44 3.64
N GLU A 280 11.85 5.25 3.69
CA GLU A 280 11.20 4.06 4.26
C GLU A 280 10.80 4.29 5.72
N ALA A 281 11.66 4.91 6.53
CA ALA A 281 11.33 5.20 7.92
C ALA A 281 10.17 6.20 8.06
N ASP A 282 10.08 7.20 7.17
CA ASP A 282 8.94 8.13 7.14
C ASP A 282 7.66 7.41 6.74
N SER A 283 7.72 6.56 5.71
CA SER A 283 6.61 5.74 5.21
C SER A 283 6.07 4.82 6.31
N ASP A 284 6.94 4.14 7.05
CA ASP A 284 6.57 3.27 8.16
C ASP A 284 5.92 4.07 9.31
N ARG A 285 6.50 5.21 9.69
CA ARG A 285 5.92 6.09 10.72
C ARG A 285 4.52 6.58 10.33
N VAL A 286 4.35 7.03 9.08
CA VAL A 286 3.04 7.49 8.57
C VAL A 286 2.05 6.34 8.55
N ARG A 287 2.44 5.16 8.06
CA ARG A 287 1.60 3.96 8.04
C ARG A 287 1.14 3.58 9.44
N GLU A 288 2.04 3.50 10.42
CA GLU A 288 1.70 3.19 11.82
C GLU A 288 0.73 4.20 12.42
N ALA A 289 0.90 5.49 12.13
CA ALA A 289 -0.01 6.54 12.59
C ALA A 289 -1.40 6.41 11.93
N LEU A 290 -1.45 6.11 10.63
CA LEU A 290 -2.70 5.89 9.90
C LEU A 290 -3.42 4.62 10.36
N ASP A 291 -2.70 3.55 10.71
CA ASP A 291 -3.30 2.31 11.23
C ASP A 291 -4.13 2.58 12.49
N GLN A 292 -3.68 3.49 13.36
CA GLN A 292 -4.45 3.91 14.54
C GLN A 292 -5.73 4.68 14.17
N ILE A 293 -5.74 5.39 13.05
CA ILE A 293 -6.88 6.16 12.56
C ILE A 293 -7.90 5.23 11.87
N VAL A 294 -7.45 4.27 11.08
CA VAL A 294 -8.32 3.30 10.37
C VAL A 294 -9.16 2.46 11.33
N THR A 295 -8.67 2.20 12.56
CA THR A 295 -9.47 1.49 13.57
C THR A 295 -10.67 2.29 14.09
N LYS A 296 -10.72 3.61 13.84
CA LYS A 296 -11.81 4.51 14.27
C LYS A 296 -12.86 4.60 13.16
N GLN A 297 -13.83 3.70 13.21
CA GLN A 297 -14.89 3.60 12.20
C GLN A 297 -15.68 4.90 12.00
N ASP A 298 -15.82 5.72 13.05
CA ASP A 298 -16.52 7.01 13.02
C ASP A 298 -15.85 8.06 12.12
N LEU A 299 -14.57 7.88 11.77
CA LEU A 299 -13.86 8.76 10.83
C LEU A 299 -14.11 8.38 9.36
N GLY A 300 -14.80 7.27 9.09
CA GLY A 300 -15.12 6.82 7.74
C GLY A 300 -13.90 6.46 6.88
N VAL A 301 -12.72 6.30 7.48
CA VAL A 301 -11.49 5.85 6.81
C VAL A 301 -11.51 4.33 6.72
N TYR A 302 -11.37 3.78 5.50
CA TYR A 302 -11.43 2.33 5.28
C TYR A 302 -10.20 1.75 4.61
N GLN A 303 -9.29 2.59 4.09
CA GLN A 303 -8.05 2.13 3.48
C GLN A 303 -6.96 3.18 3.67
N SER A 304 -5.77 2.72 4.03
CA SER A 304 -4.54 3.50 4.09
C SER A 304 -3.38 2.71 3.50
N GLY A 305 -2.31 3.42 3.14
CA GLY A 305 -1.02 2.83 2.79
C GLY A 305 0.14 3.57 3.45
N GLY A 306 1.35 3.06 3.23
CA GLY A 306 2.56 3.87 3.42
C GLY A 306 2.74 4.85 2.27
N ALA A 307 3.95 5.34 2.06
CA ALA A 307 4.27 6.19 0.92
C ALA A 307 3.78 5.58 -0.40
N GLY A 308 3.33 6.43 -1.32
CA GLY A 308 2.91 6.00 -2.65
C GLY A 308 4.02 5.22 -3.37
N MET A 309 3.68 4.59 -4.49
CA MET A 309 4.60 3.69 -5.21
C MET A 309 5.93 4.34 -5.62
N MET A 310 6.07 5.67 -5.57
CA MET A 310 7.32 6.38 -5.86
C MET A 310 7.86 7.21 -4.68
N GLY A 311 7.48 6.89 -3.44
CA GLY A 311 7.91 7.64 -2.26
C GLY A 311 7.20 8.99 -2.11
N GLY A 312 6.04 9.12 -2.76
CA GLY A 312 5.14 10.27 -2.65
C GLY A 312 4.19 10.16 -1.46
N PRO A 313 3.18 11.04 -1.36
CA PRO A 313 2.21 11.02 -0.28
C PRO A 313 1.54 9.65 -0.08
N ALA A 314 1.17 9.36 1.16
CA ALA A 314 0.50 8.12 1.53
C ALA A 314 -0.99 8.19 1.14
N PRO A 315 -1.51 7.26 0.32
CA PRO A 315 -2.91 7.26 -0.05
C PRO A 315 -3.78 6.92 1.15
N ILE A 316 -4.84 7.68 1.35
CA ILE A 316 -5.87 7.42 2.35
C ILE A 316 -7.26 7.55 1.71
N SER A 317 -8.00 6.44 1.70
CA SER A 317 -9.37 6.40 1.17
C SER A 317 -10.38 6.44 2.31
N MET A 318 -11.39 7.28 2.14
CA MET A 318 -12.40 7.53 3.15
C MET A 318 -13.74 7.87 2.52
N LEU A 319 -14.82 7.72 3.29
CA LEU A 319 -16.15 8.03 2.82
C LEU A 319 -16.32 9.54 2.54
N VAL A 320 -15.92 10.37 3.50
CA VAL A 320 -16.08 11.83 3.44
C VAL A 320 -14.96 12.51 4.21
N TYR A 321 -14.39 13.58 3.66
CA TYR A 321 -13.37 14.37 4.32
C TYR A 321 -14.01 15.58 5.02
N THR A 322 -14.15 15.51 6.33
CA THR A 322 -14.74 16.57 7.18
C THR A 322 -13.68 17.25 8.04
N GLU A 323 -14.03 18.35 8.72
CA GLU A 323 -13.12 19.01 9.67
C GLU A 323 -12.65 18.06 10.79
N GLN A 324 -13.53 17.20 11.29
CA GLN A 324 -13.16 16.20 12.29
C GLN A 324 -12.11 15.21 11.76
N VAL A 325 -12.24 14.76 10.50
CA VAL A 325 -11.28 13.87 9.87
C VAL A 325 -9.96 14.59 9.59
N LYS A 326 -10.03 15.84 9.13
CA LYS A 326 -8.86 16.71 8.96
C LYS A 326 -8.08 16.89 10.26
N ASP A 327 -8.76 17.22 11.35
CA ASP A 327 -8.15 17.38 12.67
C ASP A 327 -7.52 16.06 13.16
N ALA A 328 -8.16 14.92 12.90
CA ALA A 328 -7.62 13.61 13.24
C ALA A 328 -6.37 13.24 12.42
N LEU A 329 -6.29 13.69 11.17
CA LEU A 329 -5.16 13.44 10.26
C LEU A 329 -4.03 14.46 10.42
N ALA A 330 -4.31 15.65 10.96
CA ALA A 330 -3.32 16.72 11.11
C ALA A 330 -2.01 16.30 11.83
N PRO A 331 -2.05 15.49 12.90
CA PRO A 331 -0.83 15.00 13.56
C PRO A 331 0.05 14.08 12.69
N VAL A 332 -0.51 13.47 11.65
CA VAL A 332 0.25 12.62 10.71
C VAL A 332 1.09 13.49 9.76
N GLY A 333 0.60 14.69 9.44
CA GLY A 333 1.13 15.63 8.45
C GLY A 333 0.29 15.61 7.17
N LEU A 334 -0.62 16.58 7.00
CA LEU A 334 -1.56 16.61 5.86
C LEU A 334 -0.86 16.70 4.50
N ASP A 335 0.35 17.25 4.45
CA ASP A 335 1.22 17.33 3.28
C ASP A 335 1.85 15.98 2.90
N LEU A 336 1.82 15.01 3.81
CA LEU A 336 2.29 13.64 3.58
C LEU A 336 1.17 12.71 3.11
N LEU A 337 -0.07 13.20 2.96
CA LEU A 337 -1.24 12.39 2.66
C LEU A 337 -1.85 12.74 1.29
N ASP A 338 -2.21 11.70 0.53
CA ASP A 338 -3.06 11.81 -0.65
C ASP A 338 -4.49 11.42 -0.24
N ILE A 339 -5.30 12.44 0.07
CA ILE A 339 -6.65 12.30 0.62
C ILE A 339 -7.65 12.00 -0.50
N GLN A 340 -8.28 10.83 -0.44
CA GLN A 340 -9.16 10.33 -1.50
C GLN A 340 -10.56 10.04 -0.95
N PRO A 341 -11.41 11.08 -0.78
CA PRO A 341 -12.79 10.88 -0.33
C PRO A 341 -13.68 10.40 -1.48
N ASP A 342 -14.62 9.51 -1.17
CA ASP A 342 -15.67 9.07 -2.09
C ASP A 342 -16.70 10.18 -2.33
N VAL A 343 -17.13 10.85 -1.25
CA VAL A 343 -18.00 12.04 -1.31
C VAL A 343 -17.14 13.28 -1.47
N ARG A 344 -17.24 13.93 -2.63
CA ARG A 344 -16.42 15.08 -3.00
C ARG A 344 -17.25 16.36 -3.11
N PRO A 345 -16.73 17.53 -2.69
CA PRO A 345 -17.36 18.81 -3.00
C PRO A 345 -17.50 19.03 -4.52
N VAL A 346 -18.56 19.72 -4.92
CA VAL A 346 -18.74 20.19 -6.30
C VAL A 346 -18.53 21.70 -6.29
N SER A 347 -17.46 22.15 -6.93
CA SER A 347 -17.18 23.57 -7.23
C SER A 347 -18.08 24.08 -8.35
#